data_AF-V6L2E5-F1
#
_entry.id   AF-V6L2E5-F1
#
_cell.length_a   1.000
_cell.length_b   1.000
_cell.length_c   1.000
_cell.angle_alpha   90.00
_cell.angle_beta   90.00
_cell.angle_gamma   90.00
#
_symmetry.space_group_name_H-M   'P 1'
#
loop_
_entity.id
_entity.type
_entity.pdbx_description
1 polymer ?
#
loop_
_entity_poly.entity_id
_entity_poly.type
_entity_poly.pdbx_seq_one_letter_code
_entity_poly.pdbx_strand_id
1 'polypeptide(L)' 'MRAVLRFVDYKTIRDPLGEVTYQARCVSGNDEECGAESMVLGGDEAVNDWMVEHTAQTGHERFKRTFEDYALVEPKS' A
#
# COMPACT_ATOMS: atom_id res chain seq x y z
N MET A 1 -28.28 36.28 6.54
CA MET A 1 -28.04 35.44 5.34
C MET A 1 -28.47 34.02 5.69
N ARG A 2 -29.44 33.43 4.99
CA ARG A 2 -29.85 32.02 5.17
C ARG A 2 -29.16 31.20 4.08
N ALA A 3 -28.47 30.12 4.47
CA ALA A 3 -27.91 29.15 3.54
C ALA A 3 -28.74 27.86 3.57
N VAL A 4 -28.93 27.23 2.42
CA VAL A 4 -29.51 25.89 2.30
C VAL A 4 -28.37 24.92 2.05
N LEU A 5 -28.13 24.02 3.00
CA LEU A 5 -27.17 22.93 2.85
C LEU A 5 -27.90 21.73 2.26
N ARG A 6 -27.34 21.15 1.19
CA ARG A 6 -27.82 19.89 0.60
C ARG A 6 -26.79 18.80 0.89
N PHE A 7 -27.28 17.68 1.40
CA PHE A 7 -26.49 16.46 1.48
C PHE A 7 -26.23 15.93 0.06
N VAL A 8 -24.98 15.53 -0.19
CA VAL A 8 -24.55 14.84 -1.41
C VAL A 8 -23.83 13.59 -0.96
N ASP A 9 -24.27 12.43 -1.46
CA ASP A 9 -23.61 11.16 -1.18
C ASP A 9 -22.42 11.00 -2.15
N TYR A 10 -21.27 10.60 -1.61
CA TYR A 10 -20.02 10.47 -2.36
C TYR A 10 -19.53 9.03 -2.31
N LYS A 11 -18.79 8.63 -3.34
CA LYS A 11 -18.04 7.37 -3.41
C LYS A 11 -16.60 7.63 -3.84
N THR A 12 -15.73 6.70 -3.50
CA THR A 12 -14.34 6.68 -3.94
C THR A 12 -14.12 5.60 -5.00
N ILE A 13 -13.36 5.92 -6.04
CA ILE A 13 -12.89 4.98 -7.06
C ILE A 13 -11.38 5.09 -7.19
N ARG A 14 -10.71 4.04 -7.69
CA ARG A 14 -9.29 4.15 -8.06
C ARG A 14 -9.15 5.06 -9.26
N ASP A 15 -8.13 5.92 -9.25
CA ASP A 15 -7.73 6.71 -10.40
C ASP A 15 -7.12 5.79 -11.47
N PRO A 16 -7.72 5.68 -12.67
CA PRO A 16 -7.19 4.84 -13.74
C PRO A 16 -5.86 5.35 -14.32
N LEU A 17 -5.48 6.60 -14.05
CA LEU A 17 -4.21 7.20 -14.46
C LEU A 17 -3.17 7.20 -13.32
N GLY A 18 -3.59 6.86 -12.11
CA GLY A 18 -2.71 6.78 -10.95
C GLY A 18 -1.84 5.54 -11.01
N GLU A 19 -0.53 5.72 -10.87
CA GLU A 19 0.38 4.59 -10.66
C GLU A 19 0.11 3.95 -9.31
N VAL A 20 0.19 2.62 -9.28
CA VAL A 20 0.10 1.83 -8.06
C VAL A 20 1.52 1.49 -7.63
N THR A 21 1.81 1.65 -6.35
CA THR A 21 3.09 1.24 -5.79
C THR A 21 2.92 0.22 -4.67
N TYR A 22 3.93 -0.63 -4.56
CA TYR A 22 4.05 -1.64 -3.53
C TYR A 22 5.39 -1.50 -2.83
N GLN A 23 5.41 -1.78 -1.54
CA GLN A 23 6.62 -1.90 -0.74
C GLN A 23 6.43 -3.01 0.31
N ALA A 24 7.51 -3.70 0.66
CA ALA A 24 7.56 -4.58 1.82
C ALA A 24 8.58 -4.09 2.84
N ARG A 25 8.31 -4.36 4.11
CA ARG A 25 9.21 -4.21 5.25
C ARG A 25 9.26 -5.52 6.01
N CYS A 26 10.46 -6.02 6.26
CA CYS A 26 10.67 -7.14 7.16
C CYS A 26 10.38 -6.70 8.60
N VAL A 27 9.37 -7.34 9.20
CA VAL A 27 8.96 -7.13 10.60
C VAL A 27 9.20 -8.39 11.44
N SER A 28 10.03 -9.29 10.91
CA SER A 28 10.55 -10.43 11.65
C SER A 28 11.66 -9.97 12.60
N GLY A 29 11.96 -10.79 13.60
CA GLY A 29 12.92 -10.47 14.66
C GLY A 29 12.29 -10.71 16.02
N ASN A 30 13.06 -11.28 16.94
CA ASN A 30 12.54 -11.67 18.26
C ASN A 30 12.48 -10.48 19.22
N ASP A 31 13.59 -9.77 19.39
CA ASP A 31 13.69 -8.63 20.29
C ASP A 31 13.45 -7.28 19.56
N GLU A 32 13.95 -7.17 18.33
CA GLU A 32 13.82 -5.98 17.48
C GLU A 32 13.46 -6.40 16.05
N GLU A 33 12.63 -5.61 15.37
CA GLU A 33 12.32 -5.84 13.96
C GLU A 33 13.58 -5.70 13.12
N CYS A 34 13.82 -6.65 12.20
CA CYS A 34 14.89 -6.58 11.21
C CYS A 34 14.86 -5.26 10.44
N GLY A 35 13.65 -4.78 10.11
CA GLY A 35 13.45 -3.44 9.58
C GLY A 35 13.94 -3.24 8.15
N ALA A 36 14.47 -4.27 7.48
CA ALA A 36 14.86 -4.20 6.08
C ALA A 36 13.63 -3.88 5.21
N GLU A 37 13.79 -2.97 4.24
CA GLU A 37 12.70 -2.51 3.38
C GLU A 37 13.04 -2.78 1.91
N SER A 38 12.04 -3.20 1.14
CA SER A 38 12.13 -3.19 -0.31
C SER A 38 12.10 -1.74 -0.81
N MET A 39 12.58 -1.54 -2.03
CA MET A 39 12.27 -0.31 -2.76
C MET A 39 10.76 -0.20 -2.99
N VAL A 40 10.30 1.03 -3.24
CA VAL A 40 8.96 1.30 -3.76
C VAL A 40 8.94 0.83 -5.21
N LEU A 41 8.08 -0.12 -5.53
CA LEU A 41 8.03 -0.83 -6.80
C LEU A 41 6.64 -0.70 -7.42
N GLY A 42 6.55 -0.47 -8.73
CA GLY A 42 5.28 -0.34 -9.46
C GLY A 42 4.51 -1.65 -9.65
N GLY A 43 5.03 -2.78 -9.15
CA GLY A 43 4.45 -4.11 -9.31
C GLY A 43 4.58 -4.96 -8.05
N ASP A 44 3.59 -5.81 -7.82
CA ASP A 44 3.54 -6.71 -6.66
C ASP A 44 4.57 -7.85 -6.75
N GLU A 45 4.84 -8.33 -7.97
CA GLU A 45 5.82 -9.41 -8.22
C GLU A 45 7.21 -9.06 -7.69
N ALA A 46 7.71 -7.86 -7.99
CA ALA A 46 9.04 -7.43 -7.55
C ALA A 46 9.15 -7.32 -6.02
N VAL A 47 8.06 -6.97 -5.32
CA VAL A 47 8.02 -6.96 -3.85
C VAL A 47 7.99 -8.39 -3.30
N ASN A 48 7.29 -9.30 -3.97
CA ASN A 48 7.25 -10.71 -3.59
C ASN A 48 8.63 -11.37 -3.76
N ASP A 49 9.31 -11.12 -4.87
CA ASP A 49 10.65 -11.62 -5.13
C ASP A 49 11.64 -11.15 -4.07
N TRP A 50 11.58 -9.87 -3.70
CA TRP A 50 12.41 -9.33 -2.62
C TRP A 50 12.15 -10.03 -1.28
N MET A 51 10.88 -10.30 -0.93
CA MET A 51 10.56 -11.03 0.31
C MET A 51 11.05 -12.47 0.27
N VAL A 52 10.94 -13.16 -0.87
CA VAL A 52 11.46 -14.51 -1.06
C VAL A 52 12.98 -14.55 -0.90
N GLU A 53 13.68 -13.62 -1.54
CA GLU A 53 15.14 -13.50 -1.45
C GLU A 53 15.58 -13.18 -0.02
N HIS A 54 14.88 -12.27 0.66
CA HIS A 54 15.15 -11.92 2.05
C HIS A 54 14.93 -13.10 2.99
N THR A 55 13.83 -13.84 2.80
CA THR A 55 13.53 -15.06 3.56
C THR A 55 14.63 -16.10 3.36
N ALA A 56 15.07 -16.32 2.13
CA ALA A 56 16.13 -17.29 1.83
C ALA A 56 17.47 -16.92 2.50
N GLN A 57 17.76 -15.63 2.62
CA GLN A 57 19.01 -15.14 3.22
C GLN A 57 18.99 -15.10 4.76
N THR A 58 17.83 -14.85 5.37
CA THR A 58 17.73 -14.54 6.80
C THR A 58 16.87 -15.52 7.61
N GLY A 59 16.04 -16.32 6.94
CA GLY A 59 15.01 -17.14 7.58
C GLY A 59 13.82 -16.33 8.11
N HIS A 60 13.73 -15.03 7.81
CA HIS A 60 12.63 -14.18 8.23
C HIS A 60 11.38 -14.41 7.38
N GLU A 61 10.24 -14.71 8.01
CA GLU A 61 9.01 -15.12 7.32
C GLU A 61 7.86 -14.09 7.46
N ARG A 62 8.04 -13.05 8.27
CA ARG A 62 7.01 -12.05 8.57
C ARG A 62 7.35 -10.69 7.96
N PHE A 63 6.45 -10.19 7.13
CA PHE A 63 6.60 -8.93 6.40
C PHE A 63 5.33 -8.07 6.52
N LYS A 64 5.51 -6.75 6.62
CA LYS A 64 4.46 -5.75 6.44
C LYS A 64 4.53 -5.26 5.00
N ARG A 65 3.39 -5.17 4.32
CA ARG A 65 3.31 -4.59 2.96
C ARG A 65 2.55 -3.27 2.98
N THR A 66 3.04 -2.32 2.20
CA THR A 66 2.38 -1.06 1.89
C THR A 66 1.92 -1.11 0.44
N PHE A 67 0.66 -0.73 0.22
CA PHE A 67 0.05 -0.56 -1.08
C PHE A 67 -0.44 0.87 -1.16
N GLU A 68 -0.02 1.59 -2.19
CA GLU A 68 -0.46 2.96 -2.43
C GLU A 68 -1.10 3.04 -3.83
N ASP A 69 -2.29 3.63 -3.88
CA ASP A 69 -2.95 4.00 -5.12
C ASP A 69 -3.52 5.42 -5.01
N TYR A 70 -3.87 5.97 -6.17
CA TYR A 70 -4.57 7.24 -6.24
C TYR A 70 -6.08 6.97 -6.27
N ALA A 71 -6.83 7.76 -5.52
CA ALA A 71 -8.28 7.67 -5.45
C ALA A 71 -8.93 8.96 -5.93
N LEU A 72 -9.99 8.80 -6.74
CA LEU A 72 -10.90 9.87 -7.12
C LEU A 72 -12.16 9.79 -6.25
N VAL A 73 -12.73 10.96 -5.94
CA VAL A 73 -13.99 11.09 -5.19
C VAL A 73 -15.03 11.68 -6.12
N GLU A 74 -16.16 10.99 -6.28
CA GLU A 74 -17.25 11.45 -7.14
C GLU A 74 -18.61 11.27 -6.44
N PRO A 75 -19.62 12.11 -6.76
CA PRO A 75 -20.97 11.90 -6.26
C PRO A 75 -21.51 10.53 -6.70
N LYS A 76 -22.31 9.89 -5.85
CA LYS A 76 -23.10 8.72 -6.26
C LYS A 76 -24.25 9.21 -7.15
N SER A 77 -24.37 8.65 -8.36
CA SER A 77 -25.53 8.84 -9.24
C SER A 77 -26.74 8.04 -8.77
#